data_AF-A0A517PB33-F1
#
_entry.id   AF-A0A517PB33-F1
#
_cell.length_a   1.000
_cell.length_b   1.000
_cell.length_c   1.000
_cell.angle_alpha   90.00
_cell.angle_beta   90.00
_cell.angle_gamma   90.00
#
_symmetry.space_group_name_H-M   'P 1'
#
loop_
_entity.id
_entity.type
_entity.pdbx_description
1 polymer ?
#
loop_
_entity_poly.entity_id
_entity_poly.type
_entity_poly.pdbx_seq_one_letter_code
_entity_poly.pdbx_strand_id
1 'polypeptide(L)' 'MLEEQRPCPEVLQQLASVQSALRGVTKEVLRNYLENCATEAIRSGDNEIYDQLMDAIYKFAK' A
#
# COMPACT_ATOMS: atom_id res chain seq x y z
N MET A 1 -20.81 14.89 1.86
CA MET A 1 -19.83 15.70 2.64
C MET A 1 -19.62 17.11 2.10
N LEU A 2 -19.06 17.26 0.89
CA LEU A 2 -18.86 18.59 0.28
C LEU A 2 -20.17 19.19 -0.24
N GLU A 3 -20.98 18.38 -0.92
CA GLU A 3 -22.33 18.77 -1.37
C GLU A 3 -23.27 19.10 -0.18
N GLU A 4 -23.03 18.45 0.95
CA GLU A 4 -23.72 18.70 2.24
C GLU A 4 -23.14 19.88 3.04
N GLN A 5 -22.10 20.57 2.53
CA GLN A 5 -21.44 21.71 3.19
C GLN A 5 -20.98 21.41 4.64
N ARG A 6 -20.50 20.18 4.89
CA ARG A 6 -19.98 19.80 6.21
C ARG A 6 -18.74 20.61 6.60
N PRO A 7 -18.49 20.86 7.89
CA PRO A 7 -17.33 21.62 8.36
C PRO A 7 -16.00 21.04 7.84
N CYS A 8 -15.08 21.90 7.39
CA CYS A 8 -13.79 21.48 6.85
C CYS A 8 -13.00 20.52 7.76
N PRO A 9 -12.96 20.69 9.10
CA PRO A 9 -12.28 19.74 9.98
C PRO A 9 -12.86 18.31 9.90
N GLU A 10 -14.17 18.16 9.72
CA GLU A 10 -14.79 16.84 9.54
C GLU A 10 -14.40 16.21 8.20
N VAL A 11 -14.27 17.03 7.15
CA VAL A 11 -13.78 16.58 5.85
C VAL A 11 -12.33 16.08 5.94
N LEU A 12 -11.47 16.84 6.62
CA LEU A 12 -10.09 16.43 6.88
C LEU A 12 -10.03 15.12 7.69
N GLN A 13 -10.91 14.94 8.69
CA GLN A 13 -10.98 13.71 9.46
C GLN A 13 -11.35 12.51 8.58
N GLN A 14 -12.30 12.64 7.66
CA GLN A 14 -12.67 11.53 6.76
C GLN A 14 -11.56 11.22 5.75
N LEU A 15 -10.87 12.24 5.23
CA LEU A 15 -9.71 12.02 4.37
C LEU A 15 -8.61 11.25 5.12
N ALA A 16 -8.35 11.59 6.39
CA ALA A 16 -7.39 10.86 7.23
C ALA A 16 -7.83 9.40 7.48
N SER A 17 -9.12 9.15 7.66
CA SER A 17 -9.67 7.79 7.77
C SER A 17 -9.44 6.98 6.49
N VAL A 18 -9.70 7.56 5.32
CA VAL A 18 -9.46 6.90 4.02
C VAL A 18 -7.98 6.62 3.82
N GLN A 19 -7.09 7.56 4.13
CA GLN A 19 -5.65 7.35 4.06
C GLN A 19 -5.20 6.19 4.97
N SER A 20 -5.77 6.09 6.17
CA SER A 20 -5.49 5.00 7.11
C SER A 20 -5.98 3.65 6.58
N ALA A 21 -7.17 3.61 5.99
CA ALA A 21 -7.70 2.40 5.35
C ALA A 21 -6.83 1.95 4.17
N LEU A 22 -6.39 2.89 3.32
CA LEU A 22 -5.49 2.62 2.20
C LEU A 22 -4.16 2.04 2.67
N ARG A 23 -3.56 2.58 3.74
CA ARG A 23 -2.35 2.01 4.34
C ARG A 23 -2.54 0.55 4.76
N GLY A 24 -3.70 0.23 5.36
CA GLY A 24 -4.05 -1.15 5.71
C GLY A 24 -4.11 -2.07 4.49
N VAL A 25 -4.82 -1.65 3.44
CA VAL A 25 -4.93 -2.41 2.19
C VAL A 25 -3.56 -2.59 1.51
N THR A 26 -2.75 -1.53 1.45
CA THR A 26 -1.39 -1.58 0.89
C THR A 26 -0.52 -2.62 1.60
N LYS A 27 -0.62 -2.73 2.93
CA LYS A 27 0.10 -3.74 3.70
C LYS A 27 -0.31 -5.16 3.32
N GLU A 28 -1.60 -5.41 3.17
CA GLU A 28 -2.11 -6.74 2.79
C GLU A 28 -1.71 -7.11 1.34
N VAL A 29 -1.78 -6.15 0.42
CA VAL A 29 -1.32 -6.36 -0.97
C VAL A 29 0.18 -6.65 -1.01
N LEU A 30 1.00 -5.91 -0.25
CA LEU A 30 2.44 -6.13 -0.20
C LEU A 30 2.79 -7.51 0.39
N ARG A 31 2.05 -7.95 1.41
CA ARG A 31 2.16 -9.33 1.93
C ARG A 31 1.87 -10.35 0.84
N ASN A 32 0.76 -10.19 0.11
CA ASN A 32 0.41 -11.12 -0.95
C ASN A 32 1.46 -11.17 -2.07
N TYR A 33 2.03 -10.02 -2.45
CA TYR A 33 3.13 -9.92 -3.41
C TYR A 33 4.37 -10.69 -2.93
N LEU A 34 4.75 -10.54 -1.65
CA LEU A 34 5.84 -11.29 -1.04
C LEU A 34 5.59 -12.81 -1.05
N GLU A 35 4.41 -13.22 -0.63
CA GLU A 35 4.07 -14.65 -0.47
C GLU A 35 3.99 -15.37 -1.81
N ASN A 36 3.56 -14.70 -2.89
CA ASN A 36 3.36 -15.33 -4.19
C ASN A 36 4.46 -14.95 -5.19
N CYS A 37 4.45 -13.70 -5.66
CA CYS A 37 5.34 -13.25 -6.74
C CYS A 37 6.82 -13.34 -6.35
N ALA A 38 7.17 -12.84 -5.15
CA ALA A 38 8.56 -12.85 -4.73
C ALA A 38 9.06 -14.27 -4.44
N THR A 39 8.25 -15.10 -3.78
CA THR A 39 8.57 -16.52 -3.56
C THR A 39 8.80 -17.26 -4.87
N GLU A 40 7.97 -17.02 -5.89
CA GLU A 40 8.10 -17.68 -7.19
C GLU A 40 9.37 -17.25 -7.93
N ALA A 41 9.66 -15.95 -7.99
CA ALA A 41 10.86 -15.42 -8.63
C ALA A 41 12.15 -15.91 -7.95
N ILE A 42 12.18 -15.96 -6.61
CA ILE A 42 13.31 -16.52 -5.86
C ILE A 42 13.52 -17.99 -6.21
N ARG A 43 12.44 -18.77 -6.34
CA ARG A 43 12.52 -20.20 -6.71
C ARG A 43 12.99 -20.42 -8.15
N SER A 44 12.65 -19.52 -9.06
CA SER A 44 13.10 -19.58 -10.45
C SER A 44 14.52 -19.06 -10.67
N GLY A 45 15.14 -18.45 -9.64
CA GLY A 45 16.46 -17.85 -9.73
C GLY A 45 16.45 -16.47 -10.40
N ASP A 46 15.30 -15.83 -10.51
CA ASP A 46 15.17 -14.46 -11.01
C ASP A 46 15.56 -13.46 -9.91
N ASN A 47 16.76 -12.89 -10.04
CA ASN A 47 17.32 -11.95 -9.07
C ASN A 47 16.77 -10.52 -9.22
N GLU A 48 16.07 -10.18 -10.31
CA GLU A 48 15.48 -8.83 -10.47
C GLU A 48 14.42 -8.53 -9.39
N ILE A 49 13.85 -9.58 -8.79
CA ILE A 49 12.86 -9.47 -7.73
C ILE A 49 13.36 -8.68 -6.52
N TYR A 50 14.65 -8.72 -6.21
CA TYR A 50 15.20 -8.00 -5.06
C TYR A 50 15.10 -6.49 -5.24
N ASP A 51 15.45 -5.99 -6.43
CA ASP A 51 15.35 -4.56 -6.74
C ASP A 51 13.88 -4.11 -6.77
N GLN A 52 13.01 -4.90 -7.40
CA GLN A 52 11.57 -4.62 -7.44
C GLN A 52 10.95 -4.58 -6.03
N LEU A 53 11.35 -5.50 -5.16
CA LEU A 53 10.88 -5.55 -3.79
C LEU A 53 11.39 -4.35 -2.98
N MET A 54 12.66 -3.98 -3.13
CA MET A 54 13.23 -2.81 -2.46
C MET A 54 12.51 -1.52 -2.89
N ASP A 55 12.23 -1.37 -4.18
CA ASP A 55 11.47 -0.23 -4.71
C ASP A 55 10.05 -0.19 -4.14
N ALA A 56 9.37 -1.35 -4.09
CA ALA A 56 8.03 -1.45 -3.51
C ALA A 56 8.03 -1.06 -2.02
N ILE A 57 9.00 -1.55 -1.24
CA ILE A 57 9.13 -1.20 0.18
C ILE A 57 9.36 0.30 0.35
N TYR A 58 10.30 0.91 -0.37
CA TYR A 58 10.56 2.35 -0.22
C TYR A 58 9.38 3.23 -0.66
N LYS A 59 8.61 2.78 -1.65
CA LYS A 59 7.45 3.50 -2.16
C LYS A 59 6.23 3.41 -1.24
N PHE A 60 6.06 2.27 -0.54
CA PHE A 60 4.81 1.95 0.15
C PHE A 60 4.93 1.74 1.66
N ALA A 61 6.14 1.71 2.24
CA ALA A 61 6.35 1.55 3.68
C ALA A 61 6.19 2.85 4.52
N LYS A 62 5.61 3.92 3.96
CA LYS A 62 5.40 5.23 4.63
C LYS A 62 3.97 5.44 5.16
#